data_AF-J9E2S8-F1
#
_entry.id   AF-J9E2S8-F1
#
_cell.length_a   1.000
_cell.length_b   1.000
_cell.length_c   1.000
_cell.angle_alpha   90.00
_cell.angle_beta   90.00
_cell.angle_gamma   90.00
#
_symmetry.space_group_name_H-M   'P 1'
#
loop_
_entity.id
_entity.type
_entity.pdbx_description
1 polymer ?
#
loop_
_entity_poly.entity_id
_entity_poly.type
_entity_poly.pdbx_seq_one_letter_code
_entity_poly.pdbx_strand_id
1 'polypeptide(L)' 'TFTAWCNSHLRKAGTSIDTIEEDFRNGLKLMLLLEVISGEALPRPDRGKMRFHKIANVNKALEYIESKGVKLVSIGAE' A
#
# COMPACT_ATOMS: atom_id res chain seq x y z
N THR A 1 15.98 0.94 8.68
CA THR A 1 14.65 1.36 9.17
C THR A 1 13.58 0.82 8.23
N PHE A 2 12.30 0.84 8.61
CA PHE A 2 11.21 0.36 7.75
C PHE A 2 11.10 1.16 6.45
N THR A 3 11.26 2.49 6.50
CA THR A 3 11.32 3.36 5.31
C THR A 3 12.39 2.93 4.31
N ALA A 4 13.61 2.65 4.80
CA ALA A 4 14.70 2.18 3.94
C ALA A 4 14.39 0.82 3.31
N TRP A 5 13.74 -0.08 4.06
CA TRP A 5 13.28 -1.36 3.53
C TRP A 5 12.24 -1.17 2.42
N CYS A 6 11.21 -0.33 2.62
CA CYS A 6 10.24 -0.01 1.57
C CYS A 6 10.91 0.54 0.31
N ASN A 7 11.86 1.48 0.47
CA ASN A 7 12.56 2.09 -0.66
C ASN A 7 13.46 1.11 -1.43
N SER A 8 13.99 0.07 -0.77
CA SER A 8 14.76 -0.99 -1.45
C SER A 8 13.92 -1.77 -2.48
N HIS A 9 12.60 -1.85 -2.25
CA HIS A 9 11.65 -2.47 -3.16
C HIS A 9 11.08 -1.47 -4.17
N LEU A 10 10.59 -0.31 -3.69
CA LEU A 10 9.96 0.70 -4.55
C LEU A 10 10.88 1.27 -5.64
N ARG A 11 12.20 1.26 -5.41
CA ARG A 11 13.17 1.66 -6.44
C ARG A 11 13.07 0.80 -7.71
N LYS A 12 12.65 -0.47 -7.61
CA LYS A 12 12.41 -1.35 -8.77
C LYS A 12 11.21 -0.89 -9.62
N ALA A 13 10.28 -0.16 -9.01
CA ALA A 13 9.13 0.45 -9.67
C ALA A 13 9.35 1.96 -9.97
N GLY A 14 10.58 2.47 -9.83
CA GLY A 14 10.92 3.85 -10.16
C GLY A 14 10.35 4.89 -9.20
N THR A 15 10.03 4.52 -7.96
CA THR A 15 9.49 5.46 -6.95
C THR A 15 10.14 5.26 -5.57
N SER A 16 9.85 6.17 -4.65
CA SER A 16 10.33 6.16 -3.27
C SER A 16 9.33 6.84 -2.33
N ILE A 17 9.55 6.67 -1.03
CA ILE A 17 8.85 7.38 0.05
C ILE A 17 9.85 8.13 0.92
N ASP A 18 9.42 9.25 1.46
CA ASP A 18 10.15 10.04 2.45
C ASP A 18 9.64 9.72 3.86
N THR A 19 8.31 9.74 4.05
CA THR A 19 7.66 9.42 5.32
C THR A 19 6.51 8.45 5.12
N ILE A 20 6.39 7.46 6.00
CA ILE A 20 5.37 6.41 5.89
C ILE A 20 3.98 7.01 6.10
N GLU A 21 3.88 7.98 7.00
CA GLU A 21 2.65 8.62 7.45
C GLU A 21 1.94 9.37 6.32
N GLU A 22 2.68 10.02 5.43
CA GLU A 22 2.11 10.79 4.32
C GLU A 22 2.09 9.99 3.01
N ASP A 23 3.17 9.29 2.69
CA ASP A 23 3.30 8.64 1.38
C ASP A 23 2.42 7.40 1.20
N PHE A 24 2.09 6.69 2.28
CA PHE A 24 1.17 5.54 2.22
C PHE A 24 -0.29 5.91 2.48
N ARG A 25 -0.56 7.16 2.91
CA ARG A 25 -1.88 7.61 3.34
C ARG A 25 -2.98 7.48 2.28
N ASN A 26 -2.62 7.56 1.00
CA ASN A 26 -3.59 7.44 -0.10
C ASN A 26 -3.74 6.00 -0.64
N GLY A 27 -2.99 5.05 -0.08
CA GLY A 27 -2.99 3.63 -0.44
C GLY A 27 -2.21 3.27 -1.72
N LEU A 28 -1.86 4.21 -2.59
CA LEU A 28 -1.29 3.88 -3.90
C LEU A 28 0.11 3.26 -3.81
N LYS A 29 1.01 3.92 -3.08
CA LYS A 29 2.38 3.39 -2.90
C LYS A 29 2.40 2.15 -2.00
N LEU A 30 1.43 2.00 -1.11
CA LEU A 30 1.26 0.79 -0.30
C LEU A 30 0.86 -0.40 -1.18
N MET A 31 -0.15 -0.24 -2.04
CA MET A 31 -0.53 -1.27 -3.01
C MET A 31 0.63 -1.64 -3.92
N LEU A 32 1.34 -0.65 -4.48
CA LEU A 32 2.49 -0.88 -5.33
C LEU A 32 3.62 -1.64 -4.61
N LEU A 33 3.89 -1.30 -3.34
CA LEU A 33 4.86 -2.03 -2.54
C LEU A 33 4.46 -3.50 -2.41
N LEU A 34 3.18 -3.80 -2.13
CA LEU A 34 2.65 -5.16 -2.03
C LEU A 34 2.83 -5.94 -3.34
N GLU A 35 2.51 -5.34 -4.48
CA GLU A 35 2.71 -5.95 -5.80
C GLU A 35 4.19 -6.27 -6.05
N VAL A 36 5.10 -5.33 -5.73
CA VAL A 36 6.54 -5.50 -5.95
C VAL A 36 7.15 -6.59 -5.07
N ILE A 37 6.69 -6.73 -3.83
CA ILE A 37 7.24 -7.75 -2.91
C ILE A 37 6.67 -9.15 -3.19
N SER A 38 5.41 -9.24 -3.64
CA SER A 38 4.75 -10.52 -3.89
C SER A 38 4.95 -11.04 -5.32
N GLY A 39 5.19 -10.14 -6.28
CA GLY A 39 5.18 -10.46 -7.70
C GLY A 39 3.77 -10.70 -8.27
N GLU A 40 2.72 -10.39 -7.52
CA GLU A 40 1.32 -10.54 -7.93
C GLU A 40 0.66 -9.19 -8.15
N ALA A 41 -0.28 -9.13 -9.11
CA ALA A 41 -1.06 -7.93 -9.35
C ALA A 41 -2.18 -7.78 -8.31
N LEU A 42 -2.37 -6.57 -7.80
CA LEU A 42 -3.51 -6.20 -6.96
C LEU A 42 -4.67 -5.67 -7.84
N PRO A 43 -5.90 -5.59 -7.31
CA PRO A 43 -7.00 -4.93 -7.99
C PRO A 43 -6.63 -3.50 -8.39
N ARG A 44 -7.16 -3.03 -9.53
CA ARG A 44 -6.84 -1.68 -10.02
C ARG A 44 -7.15 -0.61 -8.96
N PRO A 45 -6.24 0.34 -8.70
CA PRO A 45 -6.47 1.40 -7.73
C PRO A 45 -7.57 2.36 -8.19
N ASP A 46 -8.34 2.87 -7.23
CA ASP A 46 -9.25 3.98 -7.41
C ASP A 46 -8.48 5.26 -7.70
N ARG A 47 -8.94 5.99 -8.71
CA ARG A 47 -8.37 7.27 -9.14
C ARG A 47 -9.18 8.41 -8.55
N GLY A 48 -8.49 9.40 -8.00
CA GLY A 48 -9.09 10.64 -7.51
C GLY A 48 -8.42 11.14 -6.24
N LYS A 49 -8.84 12.33 -5.80
CA LYS A 49 -8.24 13.02 -4.63
C LYS A 49 -9.13 13.00 -3.38
N MET A 50 -10.40 12.62 -3.52
CA MET A 50 -11.36 12.55 -2.42
C MET A 50 -11.00 11.48 -1.39
N ARG A 51 -11.44 11.67 -0.14
CA ARG A 51 -11.13 10.77 0.99
C ARG A 51 -11.54 9.32 0.71
N PHE A 52 -12.72 9.09 0.12
CA PHE A 52 -13.19 7.73 -0.12
C PHE A 52 -12.32 6.96 -1.12
N HIS A 53 -11.67 7.62 -2.09
CA HIS A 53 -10.71 6.94 -2.98
C HIS A 53 -9.48 6.46 -2.22
N LYS A 54 -8.98 7.29 -1.29
CA LYS A 54 -7.84 6.93 -0.43
C LYS A 54 -8.18 5.70 0.43
N ILE A 55 -9.33 5.75 1.10
CA ILE A 55 -9.83 4.64 1.93
C ILE A 55 -10.00 3.38 1.08
N ALA A 56 -10.60 3.47 -0.11
CA ALA A 56 -10.79 2.33 -1.00
C ALA A 56 -9.46 1.67 -1.42
N ASN A 57 -8.43 2.47 -1.71
CA ASN A 57 -7.10 1.96 -2.02
C ASN A 57 -6.43 1.29 -0.82
N VAL A 58 -6.55 1.87 0.37
CA VAL A 58 -6.01 1.25 1.60
C VAL A 58 -6.76 -0.06 1.91
N ASN A 59 -8.09 -0.10 1.78
CA ASN A 59 -8.87 -1.33 1.94
C ASN A 59 -8.39 -2.45 1.00
N LYS A 60 -8.18 -2.16 -0.28
CA LYS A 60 -7.63 -3.14 -1.24
C LYS A 60 -6.29 -3.70 -0.80
N ALA A 61 -5.41 -2.86 -0.23
CA ALA A 61 -4.14 -3.31 0.30
C ALA A 61 -4.30 -4.19 1.55
N LEU A 62 -5.21 -3.82 2.47
CA LEU A 62 -5.49 -4.60 3.67
C LEU A 62 -6.13 -5.95 3.36
N GLU A 63 -7.12 -5.98 2.46
CA GLU A 63 -7.76 -7.22 1.96
C GLU A 63 -6.71 -8.16 1.34
N TYR A 64 -5.77 -7.60 0.57
CA TYR A 64 -4.66 -8.39 0.02
C TYR A 64 -3.80 -9.01 1.13
N ILE A 65 -3.42 -8.22 2.14
CA ILE A 65 -2.61 -8.69 3.28
C ILE A 65 -3.34 -9.81 4.03
N GLU A 66 -4.64 -9.66 4.29
CA GLU A 66 -5.45 -10.71 4.93
C GLU A 66 -5.54 -11.98 4.08
N SER A 67 -5.66 -11.84 2.75
CA SER A 67 -5.68 -12.98 1.83
C SER A 67 -4.39 -13.81 1.87
N LYS A 68 -3.27 -13.22 2.33
CA LYS A 68 -1.99 -13.90 2.57
C LYS A 68 -1.86 -14.55 3.95
N GLY A 69 -2.95 -14.58 4.72
CA GLY A 69 -3.00 -15.23 6.04
C GLY A 69 -2.50 -14.35 7.18
N VAL A 70 -2.31 -13.05 6.96
CA VAL A 70 -1.92 -12.11 8.01
C VAL A 70 -3.19 -11.57 8.69
N LYS A 71 -3.34 -11.85 9.98
CA LYS A 71 -4.47 -11.33 10.76
C LYS A 71 -4.26 -9.86 11.11
N LEU A 72 -5.16 -8.99 10.66
CA LEU A 72 -5.18 -7.57 11.01
C LEU A 72 -6.00 -7.36 12.29
N VAL A 73 -5.34 -7.06 13.41
CA VAL A 73 -6.01 -6.74 14.68
C VAL A 73 -5.77 -5.26 14.98
N SER A 74 -6.85 -4.51 15.20
CA SER A 74 -6.80 -3.06 15.46
C SER A 74 -6.19 -2.23 14.31
N ILE A 75 -6.27 -2.71 13.08
CA ILE A 75 -5.81 -2.02 11.87
C ILE A 75 -7.01 -1.86 10.94
N GLY A 76 -7.25 -0.64 10.46
CA GLY A 76 -8.31 -0.31 9.51
C GLY A 76 -7.87 0.79 8.54
N ALA A 77 -8.69 1.06 7.52
CA ALA A 77 -8.39 2.03 6.46
C ALA A 77 -8.90 3.46 6.73
N GLU A 78 -9.50 3.71 7.89
CA GLU A 78 -10.18 4.97 8.28
C GLU A 78 -9.24 6.11 8.66
#